data_AF-A0A4Q0ZVU7-F1
#
_entry.id   AF-A0A4Q0ZVU7-F1
#
_cell.length_a   1.000
_cell.length_b   1.000
_cell.length_c   1.000
_cell.angle_alpha   90.00
_cell.angle_beta   90.00
_cell.angle_gamma   90.00
#
_symmetry.space_group_name_H-M   'P 1'
#
loop_
_entity.id
_entity.type
_entity.pdbx_description
1 polymer ?
#
loop_
_entity_poly.entity_id
_entity_poly.type
_entity_poly.pdbx_seq_one_letter_code
_entity_poly.pdbx_strand_id
1 'polypeptide(L)' 'MKNLFLTIVSFIFCSLFFVSCVNSEEITKEECKALGLEYKKEKVLNYRTGKYEIRSYCKEN' A
#
# COMPACT_ATOMS: atom_id res chain seq x y z
N MET A 1 -32.52 16.48 19.84
CA MET A 1 -32.17 16.11 18.44
C MET A 1 -30.78 16.58 18.01
N LYS A 2 -30.32 17.79 18.39
CA LYS A 2 -28.95 18.27 18.07
C LYS A 2 -27.81 17.34 18.52
N ASN A 3 -27.92 16.74 19.71
CA ASN A 3 -26.87 15.87 20.26
C ASN A 3 -26.75 14.55 19.48
N LEU A 4 -27.88 14.00 19.01
CA LEU A 4 -27.92 12.80 18.17
C LEU A 4 -27.28 13.07 16.79
N PHE A 5 -27.54 14.24 16.23
CA PHE A 5 -26.91 14.67 14.97
C PHE A 5 -25.40 14.81 15.13
N LEU A 6 -24.94 15.41 16.23
CA LEU A 6 -23.51 15.57 16.52
C LEU A 6 -22.79 14.21 16.66
N THR A 7 -23.43 13.24 17.33
CA THR A 7 -22.87 11.89 17.48
C THR A 7 -22.77 11.14 16.14
N ILE A 8 -23.77 11.29 15.26
CA ILE A 8 -23.77 10.65 13.94
C ILE A 8 -22.65 11.24 13.07
N VAL A 9 -22.52 12.57 13.05
CA VAL A 9 -21.46 13.26 12.30
C VAL A 9 -20.08 12.87 12.81
N SER A 10 -19.88 12.79 14.12
CA SER A 10 -18.61 12.35 14.71
C SER A 10 -18.26 10.91 14.33
N PHE A 11 -19.25 10.01 14.31
CA PHE A 11 -19.02 8.61 13.95
C PHE A 11 -18.63 8.43 12.47
N ILE A 12 -19.30 9.18 11.57
CA ILE A 12 -18.98 9.21 10.13
C ILE A 12 -17.58 9.80 9.90
N PHE A 13 -17.21 10.84 10.63
CA PHE A 13 -15.88 11.44 10.49
C PHE A 13 -14.78 10.47 10.94
N CYS A 14 -14.99 9.74 12.04
CA CYS A 14 -14.03 8.76 12.52
C CYS A 14 -13.85 7.56 11.57
N SER A 15 -14.88 7.13 10.84
CA SER A 15 -14.76 5.99 9.92
C SER A 15 -13.93 6.30 8.67
N LEU A 16 -13.83 7.57 8.27
CA LEU A 16 -13.01 7.99 7.12
C LEU A 16 -11.50 7.88 7.38
N PHE A 17 -11.04 7.87 8.62
CA PHE A 17 -9.61 7.77 8.95
C PHE A 17 -9.02 6.35 8.84
N PHE A 18 -9.86 5.32 8.67
CA PHE A 18 -9.42 3.91 8.62
C PHE A 18 -9.34 3.33 7.20
N VAL A 19 -9.56 4.11 6.14
CA VAL A 19 -9.62 3.60 4.76
C VAL A 19 -8.23 3.32 4.15
N SER A 20 -7.14 3.79 4.74
CA SER A 20 -5.83 3.84 4.07
C SER A 20 -4.81 2.78 4.51
N CYS A 21 -5.23 1.52 4.64
CA CYS A 21 -4.29 0.40 4.66
C CYS A 21 -4.65 -0.59 3.55
N VAL A 22 -4.52 -0.15 2.30
CA VAL A 22 -4.57 -1.03 1.14
C VAL A 22 -3.17 -1.64 0.95
N ASN A 23 -3.19 -2.95 0.80
CA ASN A 23 -2.06 -3.87 0.85
C ASN A 23 -0.88 -3.48 -0.05
N SER A 24 0.31 -3.94 0.34
CA SER A 24 1.50 -3.94 -0.51
C SER A 24 1.25 -4.80 -1.75
N GLU A 25 0.71 -4.21 -2.80
CA GLU A 25 0.59 -4.87 -4.10
C GLU A 25 2.00 -5.18 -4.62
N GLU A 26 2.24 -6.45 -4.96
CA GLU A 26 3.50 -6.85 -5.60
C GLU A 26 3.55 -6.22 -7.00
N ILE A 27 4.57 -5.41 -7.24
CA ILE A 27 4.79 -4.76 -8.54
C ILE A 27 4.86 -5.81 -9.64
N THR A 28 4.08 -5.63 -10.70
CA THR A 28 4.06 -6.51 -11.88
C THR A 28 5.04 -6.04 -12.96
N LYS A 29 5.37 -6.93 -13.89
CA LYS A 29 6.26 -6.58 -15.02
C LYS A 29 5.59 -5.59 -15.96
N GLU A 30 4.29 -5.72 -16.12
CA GLU A 30 3.42 -4.91 -16.96
C GLU A 30 3.38 -3.46 -16.46
N GLU A 31 3.30 -3.24 -15.15
CA GLU A 31 3.38 -1.91 -14.52
C GLU A 31 4.69 -1.19 -14.83
N CYS A 32 5.84 -1.84 -14.63
CA CYS A 32 7.13 -1.21 -14.95
C CYS A 32 7.26 -0.89 -16.44
N LYS A 33 6.77 -1.78 -17.31
CA LYS A 33 6.78 -1.56 -18.76
C LYS A 33 5.90 -0.37 -19.15
N ALA A 34 4.72 -0.21 -18.53
CA ALA A 34 3.84 0.93 -18.78
C ALA A 34 4.51 2.27 -18.41
N LEU A 35 5.40 2.26 -17.42
CA LEU A 35 6.20 3.41 -17.00
C LEU A 35 7.48 3.62 -17.83
N GLY A 36 7.79 2.73 -18.79
CA GLY A 36 9.04 2.77 -19.54
C GLY A 36 10.28 2.38 -18.73
N LEU A 37 10.08 1.72 -17.58
CA LEU A 37 11.12 1.29 -16.65
C LEU A 37 11.43 -0.20 -16.79
N GLU A 38 12.61 -0.62 -16.35
CA GLU A 38 13.00 -2.01 -16.34
C GLU A 38 12.48 -2.71 -15.08
N TYR A 39 11.84 -3.87 -15.26
CA TYR A 39 11.42 -4.73 -14.15
C TYR A 39 12.60 -5.53 -13.59
N LYS A 40 12.88 -5.40 -12.30
CA LYS A 40 13.93 -6.11 -11.59
C LYS A 40 13.39 -6.89 -10.41
N LYS A 41 14.12 -7.95 -10.03
CA LYS A 41 13.88 -8.74 -8.83
C LYS A 41 15.16 -8.78 -8.01
N GLU A 42 15.05 -8.57 -6.71
CA GLU A 42 16.16 -8.67 -5.77
C GLU A 42 15.79 -9.53 -4.57
N LYS A 43 16.79 -10.22 -4.01
CA LYS A 43 16.64 -10.98 -2.78
C LYS A 43 17.03 -10.08 -1.61
N VAL A 44 16.07 -9.78 -0.73
CA VAL A 44 16.26 -8.89 0.42
C VAL A 44 15.91 -9.60 1.72
N LEU A 45 16.59 -9.21 2.81
CA LEU A 45 16.25 -9.69 4.14
C LEU A 45 15.06 -8.88 4.68
N ASN A 46 13.97 -9.55 5.00
CA ASN A 46 12.86 -8.94 5.71
C ASN A 46 13.20 -8.87 7.20
N TYR A 47 13.52 -7.67 7.71
CA TYR A 47 13.89 -7.47 9.10
C TYR A 47 12.74 -7.75 10.10
N ARG A 48 11.48 -7.72 9.66
CA ARG A 48 10.33 -8.05 10.53
C ARG A 48 10.21 -9.54 10.77
N THR A 49 10.53 -10.36 9.77
CA THR A 49 10.36 -11.84 9.84
C THR A 49 11.68 -12.60 9.97
N GLY A 50 12.82 -11.95 9.71
CA GLY A 50 14.14 -12.55 9.66
C GLY A 50 14.37 -13.47 8.45
N LYS A 51 13.46 -13.49 7.48
CA LYS A 51 13.55 -14.35 6.28
C LYS A 51 13.92 -13.55 5.05
N TYR A 52 14.60 -14.20 4.11
CA TYR A 52 14.82 -13.61 2.80
C TYR A 52 13.56 -13.73 1.94
N GLU A 53 13.22 -12.66 1.24
CA GLU A 53 12.11 -12.58 0.29
C GLU A 53 12.59 -12.02 -1.04
N ILE A 54 11.89 -12.35 -2.12
CA ILE A 54 12.13 -11.77 -3.44
C ILE A 54 11.22 -10.55 -3.55
N ARG A 55 11.80 -9.36 -3.72
CA ARG A 55 11.06 -8.15 -4.02
C ARG A 55 11.21 -7.75 -5.47
N SER A 56 10.10 -7.38 -6.06
CA SER A 56 10.03 -6.85 -7.42
C SER A 56 10.00 -5.32 -7.37
N TYR A 57 10.72 -4.66 -8.26
CA TYR A 57 10.76 -3.19 -8.35
C TYR A 57 11.02 -2.72 -9.79
N CYS A 58 10.63 -1.48 -10.08
CA CYS A 58 10.95 -0.81 -11.34
C CYS A 58 12.25 -0.01 -11.19
N LYS A 59 13.13 -0.07 -12.19
CA LYS A 59 14.41 0.65 -12.20
C LYS A 59 14.55 1.48 -13.49
N GLU A 60 15.07 2.69 -13.37
CA GLU A 60 15.52 3.49 -14.52
C GLU A 60 16.79 2.87 -15.15
N ASN A 61 16.90 2.98 -16.48
CA ASN A 61 18.05 2.49 -17.25
C ASN A 61 19.32 3.30 -16.98
#